data_AF-A0A7Y5R723-F1
#
_entry.id   AF-A0A7Y5R723-F1
#
_cell.length_a   1.000
_cell.length_b   1.000
_cell.length_c   1.000
_cell.angle_alpha   90.00
_cell.angle_beta   90.00
_cell.angle_gamma   90.00
#
_symmetry.space_group_name_H-M   'P 1'
#
loop_
_entity.id
_entity.type
_entity.pdbx_description
1 polymer ?
#
loop_
_entity_poly.entity_id
_entity_poly.type
_entity_poly.pdbx_seq_one_letter_code
_entity_poly.pdbx_strand_id
1 'polypeptide(L)'
;MQQRPPNLNGNPVNSIVGVVLMIVFLIGMFYVAQFVFRILYFLAPFMLIATLIINYRVVTGYLQWILALVKRNPVMGIGAGILTVLGFPIVSAFLLAKAIMLKKVDQAQEKARIRREGELIDYEEVDSEELVPPIQYEEKRRRE
;
A
#
# COMPACT_ATOMS: atom_id res chain seq x y z
N MET A 1 51.75 35.57 -17.64
CA MET A 1 51.45 34.30 -18.34
C MET A 1 49.97 34.32 -18.70
N GLN A 2 49.64 34.50 -19.98
CA GLN A 2 48.26 34.71 -20.44
C GLN A 2 47.71 33.36 -20.93
N GLN A 3 46.78 32.77 -20.18
CA GLN A 3 46.14 31.50 -20.55
C GLN A 3 45.18 31.75 -21.71
N ARG A 4 45.39 31.07 -22.84
CA ARG A 4 44.45 31.09 -23.97
C ARG A 4 43.13 30.45 -23.51
N PRO A 5 41.96 31.05 -23.81
CA PRO A 5 40.69 30.42 -23.49
C PRO A 5 40.60 29.07 -24.25
N PRO A 6 40.05 28.02 -23.63
CA PRO A 6 39.88 26.73 -24.29
C PRO A 6 39.02 26.90 -25.54
N ASN A 7 39.55 26.45 -26.66
CA ASN A 7 38.87 26.51 -27.95
C ASN A 7 37.65 25.57 -27.92
N LEU A 8 36.45 26.11 -27.72
CA LEU A 8 35.19 25.37 -27.76
C LEU A 8 34.74 25.05 -29.20
N ASN A 9 35.68 24.76 -30.11
CA ASN A 9 35.34 24.22 -31.42
C ASN A 9 34.98 22.73 -31.26
N GLY A 10 33.83 22.49 -30.61
CA GLY A 10 33.17 21.19 -30.67
C GLY A 10 32.76 20.93 -32.11
N ASN A 11 33.32 19.88 -32.71
CA ASN A 11 32.91 19.43 -34.04
C ASN A 11 31.38 19.30 -34.06
N PRO A 12 30.63 19.98 -34.96
CA PRO A 12 29.17 19.90 -35.03
C PRO A 12 28.64 18.47 -35.10
N VAL A 13 29.44 17.56 -35.67
CA VAL A 13 29.19 16.12 -35.71
C VAL A 13 29.09 15.51 -34.31
N ASN A 14 29.92 15.92 -33.34
CA ASN A 14 29.86 15.41 -31.96
C ASN A 14 28.56 15.83 -31.26
N SER A 15 28.06 17.04 -31.53
CA SER A 15 26.77 17.51 -31.01
C SER A 15 25.61 16.70 -31.59
N ILE A 16 25.65 16.38 -32.88
CA ILE A 16 24.64 15.53 -33.54
C ILE A 16 24.65 14.12 -32.97
N VAL A 17 25.84 13.52 -32.78
CA VAL A 17 25.98 12.20 -32.15
C VAL A 17 25.40 12.19 -30.74
N GLY A 18 25.64 13.23 -29.94
CA GLY A 18 25.06 13.36 -28.60
C GLY A 18 23.53 13.41 -28.61
N VAL A 19 22.93 14.17 -29.53
CA VAL A 19 21.46 14.24 -29.70
C VAL A 19 20.89 12.89 -30.14
N VAL A 20 21.54 12.22 -31.10
CA VAL A 20 21.10 10.89 -31.57
C VAL A 20 21.18 9.86 -30.43
N LEU A 21 22.26 9.85 -29.64
CA LEU A 21 22.38 8.97 -28.48
C LEU A 21 21.31 9.26 -27.42
N MET A 22 20.99 10.53 -27.17
CA MET A 22 19.92 10.91 -26.25
C MET A 22 18.55 10.43 -26.74
N ILE A 23 18.26 10.54 -28.04
CA ILE A 23 17.02 10.01 -28.63
C ILE A 23 16.95 8.49 -28.49
N VAL A 24 18.03 7.77 -28.81
CA VAL A 24 18.09 6.31 -28.66
C VAL A 24 17.89 5.90 -27.20
N PHE A 25 18.50 6.63 -26.26
CA PHE A 25 18.31 6.41 -24.82
C PHE A 25 16.85 6.62 -24.40
N LEU A 26 16.21 7.71 -24.83
CA LEU A 26 14.80 7.98 -24.54
C LEU A 26 13.88 6.90 -25.13
N ILE A 27 14.16 6.42 -26.34
CA ILE A 27 13.43 5.31 -26.96
C ILE A 27 13.60 4.04 -26.14
N GLY A 28 14.82 3.72 -25.71
CA GLY A 28 15.10 2.59 -24.82
C GLY A 28 14.30 2.68 -23.51
N MET A 29 14.31 3.85 -22.86
CA MET A 29 13.55 4.08 -21.63
C MET A 29 12.04 3.98 -21.85
N PHE A 30 11.54 4.44 -23.00
CA PHE A 30 10.14 4.30 -23.37
C PHE A 30 9.73 2.83 -23.47
N TYR A 31 10.55 1.96 -24.09
CA TYR A 31 10.26 0.52 -24.14
C TYR A 31 10.31 -0.14 -22.76
N VAL A 32 11.26 0.24 -21.90
CA VAL A 32 11.31 -0.24 -20.50
C VAL A 32 10.05 0.17 -19.75
N ALA A 33 9.66 1.44 -19.84
CA ALA A 33 8.43 1.93 -19.24
C ALA A 33 7.21 1.14 -19.76
N GLN A 34 7.08 0.98 -21.08
CA GLN A 34 5.99 0.21 -21.69
C GLN A 34 5.93 -1.23 -21.16
N PHE A 35 7.09 -1.88 -21.01
CA PHE A 35 7.18 -3.23 -20.45
C PHE A 35 6.70 -3.26 -18.99
N VAL A 36 7.17 -2.33 -18.17
CA VAL A 36 6.73 -2.20 -16.76
C VAL A 36 5.22 -1.95 -16.69
N PHE A 37 4.70 -1.01 -17.49
CA PHE A 37 3.27 -0.72 -17.53
C PHE A 37 2.44 -1.91 -18.00
N ARG A 38 2.96 -2.73 -18.93
CA ARG A 38 2.28 -3.96 -19.38
C ARG A 38 2.13 -4.97 -18.24
N ILE A 39 3.20 -5.19 -17.47
CA ILE A 39 3.15 -6.05 -16.28
C ILE A 39 2.20 -5.44 -15.24
N LEU A 40 2.34 -4.14 -14.98
CA LEU A 40 1.55 -3.46 -13.96
C LEU A 40 0.06 -3.48 -14.29
N TYR A 41 -0.31 -3.31 -15.56
CA TYR A 41 -1.70 -3.41 -16.03
C TYR A 41 -2.26 -4.83 -15.86
N PHE A 42 -1.46 -5.86 -16.16
CA PHE A 42 -1.84 -7.25 -15.93
C PHE A 42 -2.03 -7.56 -14.42
N LEU A 43 -1.15 -7.03 -13.55
CA LEU A 43 -1.25 -7.22 -12.10
C LEU A 43 -2.30 -6.32 -11.43
N ALA A 44 -2.62 -5.16 -12.01
CA ALA A 44 -3.51 -4.15 -11.42
C ALA A 44 -4.84 -4.70 -10.90
N PRO A 45 -5.62 -5.52 -11.65
CA PRO A 45 -6.86 -6.09 -11.12
C PRO A 45 -6.60 -6.95 -9.87
N PHE A 46 -5.54 -7.75 -9.87
CA PHE A 46 -5.16 -8.56 -8.70
C PHE A 46 -4.73 -7.68 -7.53
N MET A 47 -3.99 -6.60 -7.77
CA MET A 47 -3.62 -5.64 -6.72
C MET A 47 -4.84 -4.97 -6.11
N LEU A 48 -5.82 -4.59 -6.94
CA LEU A 48 -7.05 -3.97 -6.46
C LEU A 48 -7.89 -4.96 -5.62
N ILE A 49 -8.02 -6.21 -6.06
CA ILE A 49 -8.67 -7.27 -5.29
C ILE A 49 -7.93 -7.50 -3.96
N ALA A 50 -6.59 -7.62 -4.00
CA ALA A 50 -5.78 -7.77 -2.80
C ALA A 50 -5.95 -6.60 -1.83
N THR A 51 -6.05 -5.37 -2.35
CA THR A 51 -6.32 -4.17 -1.54
C THR A 51 -7.67 -4.27 -0.84
N LEU A 52 -8.72 -4.71 -1.55
CA LEU A 52 -10.05 -4.89 -0.97
C LEU A 52 -10.05 -5.93 0.15
N ILE A 53 -9.33 -7.04 -0.03
CA ILE A 53 -9.19 -8.09 0.98
C ILE A 53 -8.39 -7.59 2.20
N ILE A 54 -7.32 -6.83 1.99
CA ILE A 54 -6.46 -6.34 3.09
C ILE A 54 -7.15 -5.24 3.89
N ASN A 55 -7.70 -4.23 3.20
CA ASN A 55 -8.42 -3.13 3.81
C ASN A 55 -9.31 -2.41 2.76
N TYR A 56 -10.57 -2.83 2.65
CA TYR A 56 -11.54 -2.24 1.73
C TYR A 56 -11.76 -0.72 1.94
N ARG A 57 -11.52 -0.21 3.15
CA ARG A 57 -11.67 1.23 3.46
C ARG A 57 -10.68 2.10 2.70
N VAL A 58 -9.55 1.54 2.29
CA VAL A 58 -8.56 2.26 1.46
C VAL A 58 -9.13 2.56 0.08
N VAL A 59 -9.83 1.60 -0.52
CA VAL A 59 -10.47 1.76 -1.83
C VAL A 59 -11.70 2.66 -1.72
N THR A 60 -12.60 2.39 -0.77
CA THR A 60 -13.82 3.20 -0.62
C THR A 60 -13.50 4.63 -0.20
N GLY A 61 -12.51 4.84 0.67
CA GLY A 61 -12.05 6.18 1.04
C GLY A 61 -11.43 6.95 -0.13
N TYR A 62 -10.71 6.27 -1.02
CA TYR A 62 -10.19 6.87 -2.25
C TYR A 62 -11.33 7.27 -3.21
N LEU A 63 -12.32 6.39 -3.41
CA LEU A 63 -13.49 6.69 -4.24
C LEU A 63 -14.32 7.84 -3.64
N GLN A 64 -14.53 7.85 -2.32
CA GLN A 64 -15.19 8.93 -1.61
C GLN A 64 -14.44 10.25 -1.77
N TRP A 65 -13.10 10.23 -1.74
CA TRP A 65 -12.28 11.41 -2.00
C TRP A 65 -12.48 11.94 -3.41
N ILE A 66 -12.52 11.09 -4.45
CA ILE A 66 -12.83 11.52 -5.82
C ILE A 66 -14.23 12.13 -5.90
N LEU A 67 -15.25 11.48 -5.34
CA LEU A 67 -16.62 11.98 -5.35
C LEU A 67 -16.75 13.32 -4.61
N ALA A 68 -16.06 13.47 -3.47
CA ALA A 68 -16.00 14.73 -2.74
C ALA A 68 -15.29 15.82 -3.56
N LEU A 69 -14.23 15.45 -4.30
CA LEU A 69 -13.52 16.37 -5.19
C LEU A 69 -14.41 16.82 -6.33
N VAL A 70 -15.19 15.94 -6.95
CA VAL A 70 -16.18 16.30 -7.99
C VAL A 70 -17.22 17.28 -7.42
N LYS A 71 -17.73 17.04 -6.22
CA LYS A 71 -18.72 17.92 -5.58
C LYS A 71 -18.16 19.32 -5.27
N ARG A 72 -16.90 19.40 -4.84
CA ARG A 72 -16.26 20.66 -4.42
C ARG A 72 -15.63 21.43 -5.59
N ASN A 73 -15.07 20.73 -6.55
CA ASN A 73 -14.49 21.27 -7.77
C ASN A 73 -14.68 20.26 -8.93
N PRO A 74 -15.74 20.41 -9.73
CA PRO A 74 -16.08 19.45 -10.78
C PRO A 74 -14.95 19.21 -11.78
N VAL A 75 -14.23 20.26 -12.18
CA VAL A 75 -13.12 20.16 -13.15
C VAL A 75 -12.01 19.28 -12.59
N MET A 76 -11.56 19.56 -11.37
CA MET A 76 -10.51 18.75 -10.72
C MET A 76 -10.99 17.32 -10.45
N GLY A 77 -12.24 17.14 -10.02
CA GLY A 77 -12.79 15.82 -9.71
C GLY A 77 -12.90 14.92 -10.93
N ILE A 78 -13.43 15.45 -12.04
CA ILE A 78 -13.51 14.72 -13.31
C ILE A 78 -12.11 14.43 -13.84
N GLY A 79 -11.20 15.42 -13.79
CA GLY A 79 -9.81 15.24 -14.17
C GLY A 79 -9.12 14.13 -13.38
N ALA A 80 -9.31 14.11 -12.05
CA ALA A 80 -8.80 13.05 -11.18
C ALA A 80 -9.42 11.68 -11.52
N GLY A 81 -10.72 11.62 -11.83
CA GLY A 81 -11.38 10.41 -12.28
C GLY A 81 -10.79 9.86 -13.58
N ILE A 82 -10.59 10.72 -14.60
CA ILE A 82 -9.98 10.32 -15.87
C ILE A 82 -8.54 9.84 -15.65
N LEU A 83 -7.74 10.58 -14.86
CA LEU A 83 -6.39 10.17 -14.49
C LEU A 83 -6.36 8.85 -13.72
N THR A 84 -7.40 8.55 -12.96
CA THR A 84 -7.53 7.25 -12.26
C THR A 84 -7.75 6.12 -13.25
N VAL A 85 -8.59 6.30 -14.27
CA VAL A 85 -8.83 5.27 -15.29
C VAL A 85 -7.58 5.05 -16.15
N LEU A 86 -6.93 6.13 -16.60
CA LEU A 86 -5.71 6.04 -17.41
C LEU A 86 -4.51 5.56 -16.58
N GLY A 87 -4.40 6.02 -15.34
CA GLY A 87 -3.37 5.66 -14.37
C GLY A 87 -3.73 4.47 -13.50
N PHE A 88 -4.76 3.70 -13.85
CA PHE A 88 -5.28 2.56 -13.07
C PHE A 88 -4.20 1.62 -12.51
N PRO A 89 -3.18 1.19 -13.30
CA PRO A 89 -2.15 0.31 -12.77
C PRO A 89 -1.30 0.95 -11.66
N ILE A 90 -0.99 2.25 -11.77
CA ILE A 90 -0.26 3.00 -10.75
C ILE A 90 -1.14 3.20 -9.52
N VAL A 91 -2.39 3.60 -9.71
CA VAL A 91 -3.35 3.81 -8.61
C VAL A 91 -3.57 2.52 -7.83
N SER A 92 -3.75 1.39 -8.52
CA SER A 92 -3.94 0.08 -7.88
C SER A 92 -2.72 -0.33 -7.05
N ALA A 93 -1.51 -0.14 -7.58
CA ALA A 93 -0.28 -0.40 -6.84
C ALA A 93 -0.14 0.51 -5.60
N PHE A 94 -0.46 1.80 -5.76
CA PHE A 94 -0.46 2.76 -4.66
C PHE A 94 -1.46 2.40 -3.56
N LEU A 95 -2.70 2.03 -3.92
CA LEU A 95 -3.73 1.64 -2.97
C LEU A 95 -3.34 0.37 -2.21
N LEU A 96 -2.76 -0.62 -2.90
CA LEU A 96 -2.26 -1.83 -2.25
C LEU A 96 -1.14 -1.52 -1.26
N ALA A 97 -0.17 -0.71 -1.66
CA ALA A 97 0.91 -0.28 -0.78
C ALA A 97 0.37 0.43 0.47
N LYS A 98 -0.57 1.36 0.28
CA LYS A 98 -1.24 2.06 1.38
C LYS A 98 -2.00 1.10 2.31
N ALA A 99 -2.70 0.11 1.77
CA ALA A 99 -3.42 -0.88 2.58
C ALA A 99 -2.48 -1.77 3.41
N ILE A 100 -1.37 -2.23 2.81
CA ILE A 100 -0.35 -3.00 3.52
C ILE A 100 0.27 -2.16 4.65
N MET A 101 0.61 -0.89 4.38
CA MET A 101 1.18 0.00 5.40
C MET A 101 0.22 0.24 6.56
N LEU A 102 -1.05 0.56 6.27
CA LEU A 102 -2.07 0.76 7.31
C LEU A 102 -2.26 -0.49 8.15
N LYS A 103 -2.37 -1.67 7.53
CA LYS A 103 -2.48 -2.94 8.26
C LYS A 103 -1.31 -3.19 9.20
N LYS A 104 -0.08 -2.83 8.79
CA LYS A 104 1.11 -2.95 9.65
C LYS A 104 1.07 -1.98 10.82
N VAL A 105 0.60 -0.75 10.60
CA VAL A 105 0.43 0.25 11.66
C VAL A 105 -0.61 -0.21 12.67
N ASP A 106 -1.75 -0.72 12.22
CA ASP A 106 -2.82 -1.23 13.09
C ASP A 106 -2.32 -2.39 13.96
N GLN A 107 -1.58 -3.34 13.37
CA GLN A 107 -0.96 -4.44 14.11
C GLN A 107 0.08 -3.97 15.12
N ALA A 108 0.86 -2.92 14.81
CA ALA A 108 1.83 -2.36 15.73
C ALA A 108 1.16 -1.66 16.91
N GLN A 109 0.08 -0.91 16.65
CA GLN A 109 -0.71 -0.27 17.69
C GLN A 109 -1.39 -1.31 18.59
N GLU A 110 -1.95 -2.37 18.02
CA GLU A 110 -2.57 -3.45 18.78
C GLU A 110 -1.58 -4.13 19.72
N LYS A 111 -0.39 -4.48 19.22
CA LYS A 111 0.69 -5.05 20.06
C LYS A 111 1.13 -4.09 21.17
N ALA A 112 1.16 -2.79 20.89
CA ALA A 112 1.49 -1.78 21.89
C ALA A 112 0.37 -1.65 22.93
N ARG A 113 -0.90 -1.75 22.53
CA ARG A 113 -2.07 -1.76 23.44
C ARG A 113 -2.05 -2.98 24.34
N ILE A 114 -1.93 -4.19 23.77
CA ILE A 114 -1.82 -5.45 24.54
C ILE A 114 -0.67 -5.38 25.55
N ARG A 115 0.49 -4.82 25.15
CA ARG A 115 1.63 -4.64 26.07
C ARG A 115 1.37 -3.62 27.19
N ARG A 116 0.55 -2.60 26.96
CA ARG A 116 0.24 -1.55 27.94
C ARG A 116 -0.91 -1.93 28.87
N GLU A 117 -1.93 -2.59 28.35
CA GLU A 117 -3.21 -2.83 29.02
C GLU A 117 -3.39 -4.28 29.51
N GLY A 118 -2.46 -5.18 29.16
CA GLY A 118 -2.59 -6.62 29.42
C GLY A 118 -3.32 -7.35 28.29
N GLU A 119 -3.15 -8.67 28.21
CA GLU A 119 -3.88 -9.51 27.26
C GLU A 119 -5.35 -9.55 27.69
N LEU A 120 -6.26 -9.07 26.84
CA LEU A 120 -7.71 -9.28 27.02
C LEU A 120 -7.98 -10.77 26.80
N ILE A 121 -7.78 -11.56 27.84
CA ILE A 121 -8.28 -12.92 27.92
C ILE A 121 -9.80 -12.81 27.96
N ASP A 122 -10.47 -13.31 26.92
CA ASP A 122 -11.90 -13.63 26.99
C ASP A 122 -12.03 -14.59 28.18
N TYR A 123 -12.74 -14.16 29.23
CA TYR A 123 -13.04 -15.04 30.34
C TYR A 123 -13.89 -16.17 29.77
N GLU A 124 -13.34 -17.38 29.75
CA GLU A 124 -14.16 -18.57 29.63
C GLU A 124 -15.07 -18.55 30.87
N GLU A 125 -16.36 -18.25 30.68
CA GLU A 125 -17.36 -18.42 31.74
C GLU A 125 -17.35 -19.91 32.08
N VAL A 126 -16.59 -20.26 33.13
CA VAL A 126 -16.67 -21.59 33.72
C VAL A 126 -18.07 -21.69 34.31
N ASP A 127 -18.93 -22.50 33.70
CA ASP A 127 -20.24 -22.83 34.25
C ASP A 127 -20.07 -23.15 35.73
N SER A 128 -20.83 -22.44 36.58
CA SER A 128 -20.71 -22.48 38.05
C SER A 128 -21.13 -23.83 38.66
N GLU A 129 -21.47 -24.79 37.81
CA GLU A 129 -22.02 -26.08 38.16
C GLU A 129 -20.87 -27.05 38.40
N GLU A 130 -20.60 -27.31 39.69
CA GLU A 130 -19.58 -28.21 40.26
C GLU A 130 -18.25 -27.59 40.74
N LEU A 131 -18.29 -26.41 41.35
CA LEU A 131 -17.31 -26.12 42.42
C LEU A 131 -17.72 -26.87 43.70
N VAL A 132 -17.46 -28.19 43.74
CA VAL A 132 -17.56 -28.97 44.98
C VAL A 132 -16.37 -28.59 45.87
N PRO A 133 -16.58 -27.98 47.04
CA PRO A 133 -15.48 -27.56 47.89
C PRO A 133 -14.67 -28.78 48.39
N PRO A 134 -13.33 -28.66 48.56
CA PRO A 134 -12.43 -29.78 48.86
C PRO A 134 -12.86 -30.67 50.05
N ILE A 135 -13.55 -30.07 51.02
CA ILE A 135 -14.07 -30.71 52.22
C ILE A 135 -15.09 -31.83 51.94
N GLN A 136 -15.79 -31.78 50.80
CA GLN A 136 -16.83 -32.77 50.46
C GLN A 136 -16.26 -34.05 49.83
N TYR A 137 -15.05 -34.01 49.25
CA TYR A 137 -14.39 -35.19 48.69
C TYR A 137 -13.93 -36.17 49.78
N GLU A 138 -13.44 -35.64 50.91
CA GLU A 138 -13.00 -36.49 52.03
C GLU A 138 -14.17 -37.20 52.72
N GLU A 139 -15.35 -36.57 52.75
CA GLU A 139 -16.52 -37.17 53.39
C GLU A 139 -17.11 -38.30 52.56
N LYS A 140 -17.10 -38.17 51.23
CA LYS A 140 -17.58 -39.21 50.30
C LYS A 140 -16.69 -40.45 50.32
N ARG A 141 -15.36 -40.25 50.34
CA ARG A 141 -14.37 -41.33 50.46
C ARG A 141 -14.42 -42.08 51.80
N ARG A 142 -15.00 -41.47 52.84
CA ARG A 142 -15.12 -42.06 54.18
C ARG A 142 -16.42 -42.88 54.34
N ARG A 143 -17.35 -42.76 53.40
CA ARG A 143 -18.66 -43.44 53.39
C ARG A 143 -18.76 -44.57 52.35
N GLU A 144 -17.75 -44.74 51.52
CA GLU A 144 -17.52 -45.88 50.62
C GLU A 144 -16.50 -46.84 51.25
#